data_AF-A0A645HKN1-F1
#
_entry.id   AF-A0A645HKN1-F1
#
_cell.length_a   1.000
_cell.length_b   1.000
_cell.length_c   1.000
_cell.angle_alpha   90.00
_cell.angle_beta   90.00
_cell.angle_gamma   90.00
#
_symmetry.space_group_name_H-M   'P 1'
#
loop_
_entity.id
_entity.type
_entity.pdbx_description
1 polymer ?
#
loop_
_entity_poly.entity_id
_entity_poly.type
_entity_poly.pdbx_seq_one_letter_code
_entity_poly.pdbx_strand_id
1 'polypeptide(L)'
;MVSAARKAIESQYQDTCDIVEYKSYTKANKSTAKEEVTVLQNQPCKLSYSTLKSNTETISAEMVSQIVKLFIAPEIIVKPGSKLIVLHQSRTLEFKNSGKPGVFSSHQEIILELFDGWA
;
A
#
# COMPACT_ATOMS: atom_id res chain seq x y z
N MET A 1 6.49 9.29 -24.38
CA MET A 1 5.03 9.41 -24.49
C MET A 1 4.40 8.49 -23.46
N VAL A 2 3.54 9.01 -22.61
CA VAL A 2 2.74 8.19 -21.69
C VAL A 2 1.72 7.40 -22.52
N SER A 3 1.67 6.08 -22.38
CA SER A 3 0.76 5.23 -23.15
C SER A 3 -0.70 5.59 -22.85
N ALA A 4 -1.60 5.45 -23.83
CA ALA A 4 -3.03 5.69 -23.61
C ALA A 4 -3.59 4.83 -22.46
N ALA A 5 -3.05 3.62 -22.28
CA ALA A 5 -3.38 2.73 -21.18
C ALA A 5 -3.02 3.32 -19.80
N ARG A 6 -1.85 3.95 -19.67
CA ARG A 6 -1.44 4.58 -18.41
C ARG A 6 -2.36 5.75 -18.03
N LYS A 7 -2.71 6.62 -18.99
CA LYS A 7 -3.68 7.71 -18.74
C LYS A 7 -5.04 7.20 -18.30
N ALA A 8 -5.53 6.10 -18.88
CA ALA A 8 -6.81 5.52 -18.50
C ALA A 8 -6.78 5.00 -17.05
N ILE A 9 -5.68 4.36 -16.63
CA ILE A 9 -5.52 3.84 -15.26
C ILE A 9 -5.37 4.97 -14.26
N GLU A 10 -4.53 5.97 -14.57
CA GLU A 10 -4.33 7.15 -13.72
C GLU A 10 -5.62 7.96 -13.57
N SER A 11 -6.49 7.98 -14.59
CA SER A 11 -7.82 8.60 -14.48
C SER A 11 -8.76 7.87 -13.51
N GLN A 12 -8.46 6.64 -13.12
CA GLN A 12 -9.23 5.89 -12.12
C GLN A 12 -8.71 6.09 -10.70
N TYR A 13 -7.60 6.82 -10.52
CA TYR A 13 -7.05 7.15 -9.21
C TYR A 13 -7.94 8.20 -8.56
N GLN A 14 -8.80 7.72 -7.68
CA GLN A 14 -9.75 8.53 -6.91
C GLN A 14 -9.30 8.68 -5.45
N ASP A 15 -8.24 7.96 -5.07
CA ASP A 15 -7.74 7.88 -3.71
C ASP A 15 -6.35 8.50 -3.62
N THR A 16 -5.93 8.89 -2.41
CA THR A 16 -4.56 9.31 -2.15
C THR A 16 -3.88 8.36 -1.18
N CYS A 17 -2.57 8.18 -1.35
CA CYS A 17 -1.76 7.36 -0.48
C CYS A 17 -0.53 8.13 0.00
N ASP A 18 -0.28 8.04 1.30
CA ASP A 18 0.95 8.47 1.94
C ASP A 18 1.80 7.24 2.25
N ILE A 19 3.10 7.33 1.97
CA ILE A 19 4.06 6.25 2.20
C ILE A 19 4.98 6.68 3.33
N VAL A 20 4.97 5.88 4.39
CA VAL A 20 5.78 6.05 5.58
C VAL A 20 6.78 4.90 5.66
N GLU A 21 8.06 5.25 5.78
CA GLU A 21 9.14 4.28 5.96
C GLU A 21 9.65 4.30 7.40
N TYR A 22 9.97 3.12 7.94
CA TYR A 22 10.68 3.00 9.21
C TYR A 22 12.18 3.08 8.96
N LYS A 23 12.78 4.25 9.21
CA LYS A 23 14.22 4.46 9.00
C LYS A 23 14.97 4.36 10.33
N SER A 24 16.11 3.68 10.28
CA SER A 24 17.04 3.65 11.41
C SER A 24 17.93 4.88 11.34
N TYR A 25 17.97 5.67 12.40
CA TYR A 25 18.87 6.81 12.52
C TYR A 25 19.76 6.66 13.76
N THR A 26 20.99 7.15 13.65
CA THR A 26 21.94 7.13 14.76
C THR A 26 21.78 8.43 15.55
N LYS A 27 21.43 8.31 16.83
CA LYS A 27 21.39 9.44 17.76
C LYS A 27 22.81 9.92 18.08
N ALA A 28 22.94 11.14 18.59
CA ALA A 28 24.22 11.70 19.04
C ALA A 28 24.95 10.81 20.06
N ASN A 29 24.21 9.99 20.82
CA ASN A 29 24.75 9.01 21.77
C ASN A 29 25.16 7.66 21.14
N LYS A 30 25.36 7.59 19.81
CA LYS A 30 25.68 6.36 19.05
C LYS A 30 24.66 5.23 19.13
N SER A 31 23.51 5.43 19.79
CA SER A 31 22.41 4.47 19.80
C SER A 31 21.61 4.54 18.49
N THR A 32 21.23 3.38 17.96
CA THR A 32 20.33 3.28 16.81
C THR A 32 18.89 3.41 17.28
N ALA A 33 18.19 4.43 16.81
CA ALA A 33 16.75 4.57 17.00
C ALA A 33 16.05 4.36 15.66
N LYS A 34 14.77 4.01 15.72
CA LYS A 34 13.91 3.89 14.54
C LYS A 34 12.90 5.02 14.57
N GLU A 35 12.62 5.62 13.42
CA GLU A 35 11.64 6.69 13.28
C GLU A 35 10.79 6.47 12.03
N GLU A 36 9.51 6.82 12.15
CA GLU A 36 8.57 6.90 11.03
C GLU A 36 8.85 8.15 10.22
N VAL A 37 9.31 7.97 9.00
CA VAL A 37 9.58 9.07 8.07
C VAL A 37 8.62 8.95 6.89
N THR A 38 7.72 9.92 6.75
CA THR A 38 6.90 10.05 5.55
C THR A 38 7.79 10.41 4.38
N VAL A 39 7.95 9.48 3.44
CA VAL A 39 8.80 9.69 2.25
C VAL A 39 8.03 10.30 1.11
N LEU A 40 6.75 9.97 0.99
CA LEU A 40 5.87 10.46 -0.06
C LEU A 40 4.50 10.72 0.55
N GLN A 41 3.89 11.83 0.17
CA GLN A 41 2.60 12.27 0.66
C GLN A 41 1.67 12.56 -0.53
N ASN A 42 0.37 12.35 -0.35
CA ASN A 42 -0.70 12.66 -1.30
C ASN A 42 -0.47 12.07 -2.70
N GLN A 43 0.06 10.84 -2.78
CA GLN A 43 0.27 10.19 -4.08
C GLN A 43 -1.06 9.67 -4.61
N PRO A 44 -1.45 10.00 -5.85
CA PRO A 44 -2.69 9.51 -6.43
C PRO A 44 -2.59 7.99 -6.61
N CYS A 45 -3.61 7.29 -6.12
CA CYS A 45 -3.66 5.84 -6.14
C CYS A 45 -5.11 5.35 -6.31
N LYS A 46 -5.25 4.06 -6.51
CA LYS A 46 -6.55 3.39 -6.48
C LYS A 46 -6.44 2.16 -5.61
N LEU A 47 -7.33 2.07 -4.64
CA LEU A 47 -7.40 0.90 -3.79
C LEU A 47 -8.45 -0.08 -4.34
N SER A 48 -8.06 -1.34 -4.49
CA SER A 48 -8.92 -2.41 -5.00
C SER A 48 -9.00 -3.53 -3.98
N TYR A 49 -10.22 -3.90 -3.62
CA TYR A 49 -10.49 -5.03 -2.75
C TYR A 49 -10.83 -6.26 -3.58
N SER A 50 -10.24 -7.40 -3.23
CA SER A 50 -10.57 -8.70 -3.80
C SER A 50 -10.90 -9.66 -2.67
N THR A 51 -12.18 -9.96 -2.52
CA THR A 51 -12.65 -10.91 -1.50
C THR A 51 -12.41 -12.34 -2.00
N LEU A 52 -11.62 -13.12 -1.27
CA LEU A 52 -11.57 -14.56 -1.48
C LEU A 52 -12.72 -15.21 -0.70
N LYS A 53 -13.70 -15.75 -1.41
CA LYS A 53 -14.68 -16.66 -0.82
C LYS A 53 -14.07 -18.07 -0.82
N SER A 54 -13.65 -18.57 0.34
CA SER A 54 -13.30 -19.99 0.47
C SER A 54 -14.58 -20.81 0.33
N ASN A 55 -14.68 -21.61 -0.73
CA ASN A 55 -15.81 -22.51 -1.01
C ASN A 55 -15.71 -23.82 -0.21
N THR A 56 -15.34 -23.74 1.06
CA THR A 56 -15.37 -24.88 1.99
C THR A 56 -16.65 -24.77 2.80
N GLU A 57 -17.59 -25.68 2.56
CA GLU A 57 -18.93 -25.79 3.17
C GLU A 57 -18.93 -26.00 4.71
N THR A 58 -17.91 -25.58 5.44
CA THR A 58 -17.87 -25.72 6.91
C THR A 58 -16.90 -24.73 7.55
N ILE A 59 -17.11 -23.41 7.45
CA ILE A 59 -16.35 -22.47 8.29
C ILE A 59 -17.26 -21.35 8.78
N SER A 60 -17.26 -21.15 10.10
CA SER A 60 -17.81 -19.98 10.80
C SER A 60 -17.56 -18.67 10.06
N ALA A 61 -18.44 -17.69 10.24
CA ALA A 61 -18.46 -16.39 9.57
C ALA A 61 -17.18 -15.51 9.73
N GLU A 62 -16.09 -16.04 10.28
CA GLU A 62 -14.91 -15.32 10.77
C GLU A 62 -13.70 -15.34 9.82
N MET A 63 -13.72 -16.08 8.70
CA MET A 63 -12.54 -16.22 7.82
C MET A 63 -12.75 -15.71 6.39
N VAL A 64 -13.38 -14.53 6.25
CA VAL A 64 -13.40 -13.80 4.97
C VAL A 64 -12.02 -13.15 4.75
N SER A 65 -11.11 -13.84 4.08
CA SER A 65 -9.82 -13.26 3.68
C SER A 65 -10.02 -12.29 2.51
N GLN A 66 -9.80 -10.99 2.75
CA GLN A 66 -9.84 -9.96 1.73
C GLN A 66 -8.41 -9.58 1.33
N ILE A 67 -8.09 -9.68 0.05
CA ILE A 67 -6.83 -9.20 -0.50
C ILE A 67 -7.01 -7.75 -0.90
N VAL A 68 -6.19 -6.86 -0.35
CA VAL A 68 -6.17 -5.44 -0.72
C VAL A 68 -5.02 -5.22 -1.70
N LYS A 69 -5.32 -4.65 -2.88
CA LYS A 69 -4.33 -4.29 -3.89
C LYS A 69 -4.34 -2.79 -4.10
N LEU A 70 -3.18 -2.16 -3.97
CA LEU A 70 -2.97 -0.76 -4.29
C LEU A 70 -2.41 -0.63 -5.70
N PHE A 71 -3.04 0.22 -6.50
CA PHE A 71 -2.57 0.64 -7.81
C PHE A 71 -2.01 2.04 -7.68
N ILE A 72 -0.75 2.23 -8.07
CA ILE A 72 -0.07 3.52 -8.00
C ILE A 72 0.87 3.67 -9.20
N ALA A 73 1.34 4.88 -9.47
CA ALA A 73 2.28 5.15 -10.54
C ALA A 73 3.56 4.28 -10.39
N PRO A 74 4.13 3.78 -11.50
CA PRO A 74 5.29 2.88 -11.47
C PRO A 74 6.59 3.59 -11.08
N GLU A 75 6.58 4.92 -11.05
CA GLU A 75 7.71 5.77 -10.62
C GLU A 75 7.85 5.81 -9.09
N ILE A 76 6.82 5.34 -8.36
CA ILE A 76 6.77 5.39 -6.91
C ILE A 76 7.45 4.15 -6.33
N ILE A 77 8.59 4.37 -5.66
CA ILE A 77 9.34 3.28 -5.03
C ILE A 77 8.80 3.06 -3.62
N VAL A 78 8.06 1.95 -3.43
CA VAL A 78 7.60 1.50 -2.12
C VAL A 78 8.48 0.34 -1.67
N LYS A 79 9.16 0.50 -0.53
CA LYS A 79 9.96 -0.58 0.04
C LYS A 79 9.08 -1.63 0.71
N PRO A 80 9.50 -2.90 0.75
CA PRO A 80 8.80 -3.91 1.53
C PRO A 80 8.79 -3.51 3.00
N GLY A 81 7.66 -3.70 3.69
CA GLY A 81 7.49 -3.29 5.08
C GLY A 81 7.26 -1.79 5.32
N SER A 82 7.19 -0.97 4.27
CA SER A 82 6.67 0.40 4.40
C SER A 82 5.20 0.39 4.85
N LYS A 83 4.82 1.39 5.63
CA LYS A 83 3.43 1.67 6.01
C LYS A 83 2.83 2.57 4.94
N LEU A 84 1.63 2.21 4.49
CA LEU A 84 0.87 2.94 3.48
C LEU A 84 -0.43 3.41 4.11
N ILE A 85 -0.62 4.72 4.16
CA ILE A 85 -1.83 5.34 4.67
C ILE A 85 -2.64 5.75 3.46
N VAL A 86 -3.78 5.11 3.23
CA VAL A 86 -4.62 5.35 2.05
C VAL A 86 -5.89 6.06 2.48
N LEU A 87 -6.16 7.20 1.86
CA LEU A 87 -7.40 7.95 2.00
C LEU A 87 -8.36 7.54 0.89
N HIS A 88 -9.33 6.68 1.22
CA HIS A 88 -10.34 6.19 0.30
C HIS A 88 -11.73 6.70 0.72
N GLN A 89 -12.37 7.52 -0.13
CA GLN A 89 -13.72 8.06 0.09
C GLN A 89 -13.93 8.61 1.52
N SER A 90 -13.03 9.50 1.97
CA SER A 90 -13.02 10.10 3.31
C SER A 90 -12.73 9.14 4.48
N ARG A 91 -12.26 7.92 4.21
CA ARG A 91 -11.75 6.99 5.23
C ARG A 91 -10.25 6.85 5.10
N THR A 92 -9.55 7.06 6.21
CA THR A 92 -8.12 6.78 6.31
C THR A 92 -7.93 5.34 6.72
N LEU A 93 -7.22 4.58 5.90
CA LEU A 93 -6.92 3.17 6.12
C LEU A 93 -5.41 2.99 6.19
N GLU A 94 -4.94 2.25 7.18
CA GLU A 94 -3.53 2.00 7.39
C GLU A 94 -3.21 0.56 6.96
N PHE A 95 -2.29 0.46 6.01
CA PHE A 95 -1.85 -0.79 5.44
C PHE A 95 -0.35 -0.94 5.54
N LYS A 96 0.12 -2.18 5.47
CA LYS A 96 1.52 -2.54 5.35
C LYS A 96 1.77 -3.10 3.96
N ASN A 97 2.90 -2.73 3.36
CA ASN A 97 3.37 -3.42 2.16
C ASN A 97 3.78 -4.85 2.52
N SER A 98 2.99 -5.82 2.05
CA SER A 98 3.17 -7.25 2.32
C SER A 98 4.41 -7.83 1.64
N GLY A 99 4.92 -7.19 0.57
CA GLY A 99 6.04 -7.76 -0.17
C GLY A 99 6.58 -6.90 -1.30
N LYS A 100 6.97 -7.56 -2.39
CA LYS A 100 7.54 -6.89 -3.56
C LYS A 100 6.42 -6.37 -4.46
N PRO A 101 6.42 -5.07 -4.83
CA PRO A 101 5.45 -4.54 -5.77
C PRO A 101 5.62 -5.17 -7.16
N GLY A 102 4.50 -5.48 -7.82
CA GLY A 102 4.46 -5.86 -9.22
C GLY A 102 4.49 -4.61 -10.09
N VAL A 103 5.67 -4.29 -10.66
CA VAL A 103 5.86 -3.08 -11.46
C VAL A 103 5.57 -3.37 -12.93
N PHE A 104 4.64 -2.63 -13.53
CA PHE A 104 4.33 -2.65 -14.95
C PHE A 104 4.70 -1.30 -15.59
N SER A 105 4.70 -1.24 -16.92
CA SER A 105 5.02 0.00 -17.66
C SER A 105 4.01 1.12 -17.45
N SER A 106 2.77 0.78 -17.08
CA SER A 106 1.66 1.74 -16.90
C SER A 106 1.38 2.08 -15.43
N HIS A 107 1.51 1.10 -14.54
CA HIS A 107 1.20 1.19 -13.12
C HIS A 107 2.02 0.17 -12.34
N GLN A 108 2.06 0.27 -11.01
CA GLN A 108 2.46 -0.83 -10.17
C GLN A 108 1.31 -1.30 -9.28
N GLU A 109 1.37 -2.57 -8.93
CA GLU A 109 0.41 -3.24 -8.07
C GLU A 109 1.11 -3.68 -6.80
N ILE A 110 0.59 -3.26 -5.65
CA ILE A 110 1.15 -3.60 -4.34
C ILE A 110 0.10 -4.38 -3.57
N ILE A 111 0.44 -5.57 -3.11
CA ILE A 111 -0.41 -6.32 -2.19
C ILE A 111 -0.21 -5.72 -0.80
N LEU A 112 -1.31 -5.29 -0.22
CA LEU A 112 -1.38 -4.66 1.07
C LEU A 112 -1.99 -5.61 2.10
N GLU A 113 -1.42 -5.59 3.30
CA GLU A 113 -1.96 -6.24 4.49
C GLU A 113 -2.48 -5.18 5.47
N LEU A 114 -3.48 -5.51 6.27
CA LEU A 114 -3.94 -4.65 7.36
C LEU A 114 -2.79 -4.36 8.32
N PHE A 115 -2.57 -3.08 8.62
CA PHE A 115 -1.53 -2.68 9.54
C PHE A 115 -2.00 -2.92 10.99
N ASP A 116 -1.54 -4.03 11.61
CA ASP A 116 -1.85 -4.37 13.00
C ASP A 116 -0.85 -3.78 14.02
N GLY A 117 0.19 -3.08 13.54
CA GLY A 117 1.21 -2.43 14.36
C GLY A 117 2.63 -2.59 13.82
N TRP A 118 3.55 -1.83 14.39
CA TRP A 118 4.99 -2.01 14.19
C TRP A 118 5.48 -3.14 15.11
N ALA A 119 5.87 -4.27 14.52
CA ALA A 119 6.55 -5.36 15.23
C ALA A 119 8.05 -5.09 15.39
#